data_AF-A0A8B9TFX3-F1
#
_entry.id   AF-A0A8B9TFX3-F1
#
_cell.length_a   1.000
_cell.length_b   1.000
_cell.length_c   1.000
_cell.angle_alpha   90.00
_cell.angle_beta   90.00
_cell.angle_gamma   90.00
#
_symmetry.space_group_name_H-M   'P 1'
#
loop_
_entity.id
_entity.type
_entity.pdbx_description
1 polymer ?
#
loop_
_entity_poly.entity_id
_entity_poly.type
_entity_poly.pdbx_seq_one_letter_code
_entity_poly.pdbx_strand_id
1 'polypeptide(L)'
;FSEGACREDRKEKCEFKPQRPGRKTPKYMPPPLPTNKKWFGTPIEEMRRMPMCGARLPHLRPSANHTVTIRVDLLREGEVPKPFPTHYKDLWDNKHVKMPCSEQNLYPVEDENGDRTAGSRWELIQTALLNKFTCSHDLKEAILRYNVAYAKKWDFTALTDFCDKVLEDAEAQHLFQSILPDMVKLALCLPSICTQPVPLLKQKMNHSITMSQEQIASFLANAFFCTFPRRNAKMKSEYSSYPDINFNRLFEGRSPRKPEKLKTLFCYFRRVTEKKPTGLVTFTRQSLQEFPDWERSQKKLSRLHVTYEGTIEGNGQGMLQVDFANRFVGGGVTGAGLVQEEIRFLINPELIVSRLITEVLDHNECLIITGTEQYSEYTGYAETYRWARSHEDKTPRDEWQRRYTEIVAIDAFHFRRFLDQFGPEKIRRELNKAYCGFSRPNVPPQHLSAIATGNWGCGAFGGDSRLKALIQILAAAESGRDVVYFTFGDVELMRDIYSMHTFLCEKGQTVGDIYRLLLRYYNEECRCCSTSGPDVKLYSFIYNTVESYADSTDDDDEEKGLCFED
;
A
#
# COMPACT_ATOMS: atom_id res chain seq x y z
N PHE A 1 41.12 -34.59 -63.86
CA PHE A 1 41.41 -36.03 -63.90
C PHE A 1 40.61 -36.68 -62.79
N SER A 2 39.88 -37.71 -63.19
CA SER A 2 38.80 -38.40 -62.49
C SER A 2 39.28 -39.17 -61.26
N GLU A 3 38.42 -39.24 -60.24
CA GLU A 3 38.17 -40.33 -59.26
C GLU A 3 37.32 -39.67 -58.15
N GLY A 4 36.16 -40.14 -57.69
CA GLY A 4 35.49 -41.43 -57.78
C GLY A 4 34.92 -41.74 -56.39
N ALA A 5 33.61 -41.57 -56.16
CA ALA A 5 32.84 -42.27 -55.12
C ALA A 5 31.33 -41.97 -55.27
N CYS A 6 30.55 -43.04 -55.34
CA CYS A 6 29.13 -43.07 -55.70
C CYS A 6 28.20 -42.52 -54.61
N ARG A 7 27.12 -41.86 -55.07
CA ARG A 7 25.94 -41.49 -54.28
C ARG A 7 24.98 -42.68 -54.18
N GLU A 8 24.55 -43.01 -52.96
CA GLU A 8 23.29 -43.71 -52.70
C GLU A 8 22.36 -42.77 -51.93
N ASP A 9 21.32 -42.26 -52.62
CA ASP A 9 20.24 -41.47 -52.03
C ASP A 9 19.26 -42.40 -51.30
N ARG A 10 19.35 -42.48 -49.97
CA ARG A 10 18.29 -43.04 -49.12
C ARG A 10 17.29 -41.95 -48.74
N LYS A 11 16.08 -42.08 -49.27
CA LYS A 11 14.88 -41.32 -48.93
C LYS A 11 14.67 -41.25 -47.41
N GLU A 12 14.76 -40.05 -46.85
CA GLU A 12 14.27 -39.75 -45.50
C GLU A 12 12.74 -39.87 -45.47
N LYS A 13 12.23 -40.76 -44.61
CA LYS A 13 10.82 -40.80 -44.22
C LYS A 13 10.57 -39.63 -43.27
N CYS A 14 9.86 -38.63 -43.76
CA CYS A 14 9.28 -37.58 -42.94
C CYS A 14 8.12 -38.21 -42.14
N GLU A 15 8.35 -38.54 -40.86
CA GLU A 15 7.29 -38.94 -39.95
C GLU A 15 6.40 -37.73 -39.66
N PHE A 16 5.17 -37.80 -40.17
CA PHE A 16 4.07 -36.91 -39.83
C PHE A 16 3.85 -36.90 -38.31
N LYS A 17 4.13 -35.77 -37.67
CA LYS A 17 3.52 -35.46 -36.37
C LYS A 17 2.01 -35.32 -36.58
N PRO A 18 1.15 -36.03 -35.84
CA PRO A 18 -0.28 -35.79 -35.94
C PRO A 18 -0.56 -34.36 -35.45
N GLN A 19 -1.02 -33.51 -36.37
CA GLN A 19 -1.69 -32.26 -36.03
C GLN A 19 -2.87 -32.61 -35.14
N ARG A 20 -2.90 -32.04 -33.92
CA ARG A 20 -4.12 -32.05 -33.10
C ARG A 20 -5.23 -31.43 -33.95
N PRO A 21 -6.40 -32.07 -34.10
CA PRO A 21 -7.51 -31.45 -34.80
C PRO A 21 -7.85 -30.16 -34.06
N GLY A 22 -7.87 -29.05 -34.80
CA GLY A 22 -8.26 -27.75 -34.26
C GLY A 22 -9.68 -27.86 -33.72
N ARG A 23 -9.83 -27.88 -32.40
CA ARG A 23 -11.12 -27.72 -31.73
C ARG A 23 -11.63 -26.33 -32.13
N LYS A 24 -12.54 -26.29 -33.11
CA LYS A 24 -13.39 -25.12 -33.35
C LYS A 24 -14.46 -25.08 -32.26
N THR A 25 -14.05 -24.84 -31.02
CA THR A 25 -15.00 -24.43 -29.97
C THR A 25 -15.48 -23.02 -30.35
N PRO A 26 -16.80 -22.77 -30.40
CA PRO A 26 -17.32 -21.42 -30.58
C PRO A 26 -16.69 -20.53 -29.52
N LYS A 27 -16.09 -19.42 -29.94
CA LYS A 27 -15.56 -18.43 -28.99
C LYS A 27 -16.75 -17.76 -28.34
N TYR A 28 -17.01 -18.05 -27.07
CA TYR A 28 -18.02 -17.32 -26.33
C TYR A 28 -17.62 -15.84 -26.32
N MET A 29 -18.54 -15.00 -26.81
CA MET A 29 -18.40 -13.56 -26.77
C MET A 29 -19.37 -13.05 -25.70
N PRO A 30 -18.89 -12.36 -24.66
CA PRO A 30 -19.79 -11.79 -23.67
C PRO A 30 -20.78 -10.82 -24.34
N PRO A 31 -22.01 -10.71 -23.82
CA PRO A 31 -23.03 -9.83 -24.39
C PRO A 31 -22.52 -8.39 -24.55
N PRO A 32 -22.93 -7.69 -25.62
CA PRO A 32 -22.50 -6.31 -25.84
C PRO A 32 -23.03 -5.41 -24.72
N LEU A 33 -22.13 -4.68 -24.07
CA LEU A 33 -22.46 -3.72 -23.01
C LEU A 33 -22.72 -2.32 -23.58
N PRO A 34 -23.62 -1.53 -22.97
CA PRO A 34 -23.82 -0.13 -23.32
C PRO A 34 -22.51 0.66 -23.32
N THR A 35 -22.21 1.36 -24.41
CA THR A 35 -20.91 2.02 -24.57
C THR A 35 -20.73 3.27 -23.72
N ASN A 36 -21.83 3.94 -23.36
CA ASN A 36 -21.84 5.24 -22.69
C ASN A 36 -21.94 5.16 -21.16
N LYS A 37 -21.88 3.95 -20.56
CA LYS A 37 -21.94 3.80 -19.10
C LYS A 37 -20.57 4.01 -18.46
N LYS A 38 -20.54 4.82 -17.40
CA LYS A 38 -19.36 5.15 -16.59
C LYS A 38 -18.99 4.07 -15.57
N TRP A 39 -19.92 3.18 -15.29
CA TRP A 39 -19.78 2.11 -14.31
C TRP A 39 -20.75 0.97 -14.62
N PHE A 40 -20.47 -0.21 -14.08
CA PHE A 40 -21.30 -1.41 -14.15
C PHE A 40 -21.36 -2.12 -12.80
N GLY A 41 -22.30 -3.07 -12.68
CA GLY A 41 -22.50 -3.86 -11.46
C GLY A 41 -23.53 -3.26 -10.51
N THR A 42 -23.36 -3.50 -9.22
CA THR A 42 -24.19 -2.95 -8.16
C THR A 42 -23.97 -1.44 -8.01
N PRO A 43 -25.02 -0.62 -7.83
CA PRO A 43 -24.88 0.81 -7.51
C PRO A 43 -23.96 1.03 -6.31
N ILE A 44 -23.08 2.03 -6.37
CA ILE A 44 -22.05 2.24 -5.33
C ILE A 44 -22.64 2.70 -3.99
N GLU A 45 -23.87 3.22 -4.02
CA GLU A 45 -24.67 3.66 -2.87
C GLU A 45 -25.20 2.47 -2.06
N GLU A 46 -25.35 1.29 -2.69
CA GLU A 46 -25.77 0.05 -2.02
C GLU A 46 -24.61 -0.72 -1.37
N MET A 47 -23.38 -0.23 -1.55
CA MET A 47 -22.17 -0.81 -0.96
C MET A 47 -21.99 -0.33 0.47
N ARG A 48 -21.68 -1.25 1.39
CA ARG A 48 -21.47 -0.94 2.81
C ARG A 48 -20.30 0.04 3.00
N ARG A 49 -20.49 1.04 3.85
CA ARG A 49 -19.50 2.06 4.22
C ARG A 49 -19.55 2.32 5.72
N MET A 50 -18.39 2.63 6.31
CA MET A 50 -18.29 3.25 7.62
C MET A 50 -18.79 4.71 7.55
N PRO A 51 -19.44 5.23 8.61
CA PRO A 51 -19.78 4.56 9.87
C PRO A 51 -20.96 3.59 9.80
N MET A 52 -21.78 3.64 8.74
CA MET A 52 -23.10 3.02 8.70
C MET A 52 -23.11 1.50 8.93
N CYS A 53 -22.11 0.78 8.44
CA CYS A 53 -22.00 -0.66 8.70
C CYS A 53 -21.24 -1.00 10.00
N GLY A 54 -20.54 -0.03 10.61
CA GLY A 54 -19.66 -0.28 11.74
C GLY A 54 -20.40 -0.83 12.96
N ALA A 55 -19.81 -1.83 13.62
CA ALA A 55 -20.23 -2.18 14.97
C ALA A 55 -19.71 -1.14 15.97
N ARG A 56 -20.41 -0.99 17.09
CA ARG A 56 -19.96 -0.13 18.20
C ARG A 56 -18.59 -0.58 18.69
N LEU A 57 -17.64 0.35 18.77
CA LEU A 57 -16.29 0.02 19.24
C LEU A 57 -16.28 -0.31 20.74
N PRO A 58 -15.45 -1.28 21.17
CA PRO A 58 -15.19 -1.47 22.59
C PRO A 58 -14.46 -0.25 23.17
N HIS A 59 -14.42 -0.14 24.50
CA HIS A 59 -13.61 0.89 25.14
C HIS A 59 -12.14 0.75 24.73
N LEU A 60 -11.54 1.85 24.24
CA LEU A 60 -10.11 1.90 23.96
C LEU A 60 -9.34 1.67 25.26
N ARG A 61 -8.42 0.72 25.26
CA ARG A 61 -7.56 0.46 26.42
C ARG A 61 -6.28 -0.21 25.95
N PRO A 62 -5.14 0.06 26.60
CA PRO A 62 -3.94 -0.72 26.33
C PRO A 62 -4.14 -2.19 26.72
N SER A 63 -3.52 -3.09 25.98
CA SER A 63 -3.52 -4.53 26.21
C SER A 63 -2.20 -5.14 25.75
N ALA A 64 -2.03 -6.46 25.92
CA ALA A 64 -0.83 -7.16 25.46
C ALA A 64 -0.58 -7.02 23.94
N ASN A 65 -1.64 -6.81 23.15
CA ASN A 65 -1.58 -6.68 21.69
C ASN A 65 -1.98 -5.28 21.19
N HIS A 66 -2.14 -4.29 22.09
CA HIS A 66 -2.54 -2.94 21.73
C HIS A 66 -1.83 -1.91 22.62
N THR A 67 -0.88 -1.19 22.03
CA THR A 67 -0.23 -0.03 22.65
C THR A 67 -1.08 1.22 22.43
N VAL A 68 -1.39 1.95 23.51
CA VAL A 68 -2.14 3.21 23.46
C VAL A 68 -1.31 4.28 24.18
N THR A 69 -0.87 5.32 23.45
CA THR A 69 0.12 6.31 23.93
C THR A 69 -0.49 7.59 24.48
N ILE A 70 -1.78 7.57 24.81
CA ILE A 70 -2.56 8.72 25.29
C ILE A 70 -3.41 8.36 26.51
N ARG A 71 -3.89 9.37 27.23
CA ARG A 71 -4.83 9.26 28.34
C ARG A 71 -6.25 9.04 27.83
N VAL A 72 -6.69 7.78 27.75
CA VAL A 72 -8.03 7.44 27.25
C VAL A 72 -9.14 8.00 28.13
N ASP A 73 -8.91 8.10 29.44
CA ASP A 73 -9.85 8.66 30.41
C ASP A 73 -10.12 10.17 30.22
N LEU A 74 -9.24 10.86 29.47
CA LEU A 74 -9.37 12.28 29.12
C LEU A 74 -9.62 12.50 27.62
N LEU A 75 -9.80 11.44 26.84
CA LEU A 75 -10.05 11.55 25.40
C LEU A 75 -11.43 12.17 25.15
N ARG A 76 -11.47 13.31 24.45
CA ARG A 76 -12.69 14.06 24.15
C ARG A 76 -12.67 14.57 22.72
N GLU A 77 -13.84 14.70 22.13
CA GLU A 77 -13.98 15.27 20.79
C GLU A 77 -13.51 16.74 20.78
N GLY A 78 -12.72 17.10 19.77
CA GLY A 78 -12.23 18.47 19.59
C GLY A 78 -11.09 18.89 20.53
N GLU A 79 -10.70 18.05 21.50
CA GLU A 79 -9.58 18.33 22.41
C GLU A 79 -8.30 17.58 21.98
N VAL A 80 -7.14 18.20 22.19
CA VAL A 80 -5.85 17.56 21.89
C VAL A 80 -5.60 16.44 22.91
N PRO A 81 -5.39 15.18 22.47
CA PRO A 81 -5.19 14.05 23.39
C PRO A 81 -3.96 14.23 24.28
N LYS A 82 -4.11 14.04 25.60
CA LYS A 82 -2.96 14.12 26.52
C LYS A 82 -2.09 12.86 26.42
N PRO A 83 -0.76 12.98 26.40
CA PRO A 83 0.12 11.82 26.35
C PRO A 83 0.05 10.99 27.63
N PHE A 84 0.31 9.68 27.49
CA PHE A 84 0.45 8.76 28.61
C PHE A 84 1.70 7.90 28.40
N PRO A 85 2.58 7.72 29.41
CA PRO A 85 2.56 8.35 30.74
C PRO A 85 2.78 9.88 30.68
N THR A 86 2.65 10.60 31.80
CA THR A 86 2.81 12.07 31.80
C THR A 86 4.24 12.52 31.54
N HIS A 87 5.23 11.76 31.99
CA HIS A 87 6.65 12.06 31.80
C HIS A 87 7.29 11.07 30.83
N TYR A 88 8.31 11.54 30.12
CA TYR A 88 9.06 10.74 29.16
C TYR A 88 9.64 9.48 29.83
N LYS A 89 9.41 8.34 29.20
CA LYS A 89 10.04 7.07 29.53
C LYS A 89 10.79 6.59 28.29
N ASP A 90 12.08 6.36 28.45
CA ASP A 90 12.94 5.85 27.38
C ASP A 90 13.03 4.32 27.40
N LEU A 91 13.16 3.72 26.22
CA LEU A 91 13.64 2.36 26.03
C LEU A 91 14.54 2.33 24.79
N TRP A 92 15.83 2.17 25.03
CA TRP A 92 16.83 2.02 23.98
C TRP A 92 17.20 0.54 23.78
N ASP A 93 16.30 -0.21 23.16
CA ASP A 93 16.48 -1.64 22.90
C ASP A 93 16.18 -1.99 21.42
N ASN A 94 16.13 -3.28 21.11
CA ASN A 94 15.84 -3.77 19.76
C ASN A 94 14.34 -4.02 19.51
N LYS A 95 13.46 -3.76 20.48
CA LYS A 95 12.01 -3.97 20.38
C LYS A 95 11.23 -2.66 20.24
N HIS A 96 11.85 -1.52 20.55
CA HIS A 96 11.25 -0.20 20.49
C HIS A 96 11.98 0.72 19.52
N VAL A 97 11.29 1.79 19.11
CA VAL A 97 11.90 2.87 18.34
C VAL A 97 12.98 3.53 19.18
N LYS A 98 14.21 3.60 18.62
CA LYS A 98 15.31 4.36 19.21
C LYS A 98 15.08 5.86 19.01
N MET A 99 14.59 6.51 20.06
CA MET A 99 14.16 7.90 20.06
C MET A 99 15.36 8.85 19.94
N PRO A 100 15.27 9.95 19.17
CA PRO A 100 16.36 10.93 19.04
C PRO A 100 16.66 11.65 20.37
N CYS A 101 15.67 11.77 21.26
CA CYS A 101 15.75 12.38 22.58
C CYS A 101 16.18 11.43 23.72
N SER A 102 16.56 10.18 23.39
CA SER A 102 17.11 9.25 24.38
C SER A 102 18.49 9.72 24.87
N GLU A 103 18.76 9.57 26.17
CA GLU A 103 20.09 9.78 26.75
C GLU A 103 21.15 8.82 26.18
N GLN A 104 20.72 7.68 25.61
CA GLN A 104 21.58 6.71 24.94
C GLN A 104 21.94 7.10 23.49
N ASN A 105 21.34 8.18 22.96
CA ASN A 105 21.69 8.71 21.65
C ASN A 105 22.95 9.57 21.73
N LEU A 106 24.11 8.91 21.75
CA LEU A 106 25.41 9.56 21.94
C LEU A 106 26.17 9.77 20.62
N TYR A 107 27.08 10.75 20.61
CA TYR A 107 28.06 10.99 19.53
C TYR A 107 29.48 11.18 20.10
N PRO A 108 30.53 10.81 19.35
CA PRO A 108 31.90 11.01 19.79
C PRO A 108 32.27 12.49 19.75
N VAL A 109 32.85 12.99 20.84
CA VAL A 109 33.42 14.32 21.01
C VAL A 109 34.92 14.16 21.27
N GLU A 110 35.76 14.84 20.50
CA GLU A 110 37.19 14.95 20.80
C GLU A 110 37.41 16.28 21.53
N ASP A 111 38.06 16.24 22.69
CA ASP A 111 38.44 17.45 23.43
C ASP A 111 39.74 18.07 22.90
N GLU A 112 40.15 19.21 23.45
CA GLU A 112 41.36 19.93 23.05
C GLU A 112 42.66 19.13 23.26
N ASN A 113 42.62 18.11 24.13
CA ASN A 113 43.74 17.21 24.41
C ASN A 113 43.72 15.95 23.52
N GLY A 114 42.69 15.78 22.68
CA GLY A 114 42.49 14.62 21.81
C GLY A 114 41.79 13.43 22.49
N ASP A 115 41.29 13.59 23.71
CA ASP A 115 40.55 12.54 24.41
C ASP A 115 39.12 12.44 23.88
N ARG A 116 38.68 11.20 23.64
CA ARG A 116 37.34 10.91 23.09
C ARG A 116 36.33 10.68 24.20
N THR A 117 35.39 11.61 24.34
CA THR A 117 34.23 11.47 25.23
C THR A 117 32.94 11.29 24.42
N ALA A 118 31.85 10.92 25.11
CA ALA A 118 30.54 10.75 24.48
C ALA A 118 29.63 11.93 24.86
N GLY A 119 29.25 12.74 23.87
CA GLY A 119 28.30 13.83 24.04
C GLY A 119 26.85 13.41 23.73
N SER A 120 25.88 14.14 24.30
CA SER A 120 24.46 13.96 24.01
C SER A 120 24.12 14.45 22.59
N ARG A 121 23.70 13.54 21.71
CA ARG A 121 23.28 13.94 20.35
C ARG A 121 21.99 14.76 20.39
N TRP A 122 21.14 14.58 21.40
CA TRP A 122 19.92 15.38 21.53
C TRP A 122 20.23 16.86 21.84
N GLU A 123 21.18 17.14 22.73
CA GLU A 123 21.63 18.52 23.00
C GLU A 123 22.25 19.16 21.77
N LEU A 124 23.01 18.39 20.98
CA LEU A 124 23.54 18.83 19.69
C LEU A 124 22.43 19.14 18.68
N ILE A 125 21.38 18.31 18.62
CA ILE A 125 20.19 18.55 17.77
C ILE A 125 19.49 19.85 18.19
N GLN A 126 19.23 20.04 19.49
CA GLN A 126 18.62 21.26 20.00
C GLN A 126 19.43 22.49 19.62
N THR A 127 20.75 22.46 19.86
CA THR A 127 21.67 23.57 19.54
C THR A 127 21.72 23.86 18.04
N ALA A 128 21.69 22.83 17.20
CA ALA A 128 21.71 22.99 15.75
C ALA A 128 20.40 23.59 15.21
N LEU A 129 19.25 23.14 15.69
CA LEU A 129 17.94 23.52 15.17
C LEU A 129 17.41 24.84 15.75
N LEU A 130 17.85 25.28 16.93
CA LEU A 130 17.45 26.57 17.52
C LEU A 130 18.13 27.79 16.88
N ASN A 131 18.94 27.59 15.83
CA ASN A 131 19.48 28.69 15.03
C ASN A 131 18.41 29.26 14.10
N LYS A 132 18.52 30.55 13.78
CA LYS A 132 17.67 31.19 12.78
C LYS A 132 18.04 30.68 11.39
N PHE A 133 17.04 30.24 10.64
CA PHE A 133 17.20 29.92 9.22
C PHE A 133 16.82 31.14 8.37
N THR A 134 17.68 31.51 7.43
CA THR A 134 17.43 32.59 6.47
C THR A 134 17.48 32.11 5.02
N CYS A 135 18.10 30.94 4.78
CA CYS A 135 18.18 30.29 3.49
C CYS A 135 18.25 28.77 3.60
N SER A 136 18.19 28.07 2.46
CA SER A 136 18.28 26.60 2.39
C SER A 136 19.62 26.07 2.91
N HIS A 137 20.71 26.85 2.79
CA HIS A 137 22.04 26.50 3.30
C HIS A 137 22.06 26.39 4.83
N ASP A 138 21.40 27.29 5.56
CA ASP A 138 21.36 27.26 7.03
C ASP A 138 20.70 25.97 7.54
N LEU A 139 19.61 25.56 6.89
CA LEU A 139 18.90 24.32 7.19
C LEU A 139 19.75 23.08 6.90
N LYS A 140 20.45 23.06 5.75
CA LYS A 140 21.40 21.99 5.40
C LYS A 140 22.48 21.86 6.48
N GLU A 141 23.14 22.96 6.84
CA GLU A 141 24.23 22.94 7.82
C GLU A 141 23.72 22.48 9.19
N ALA A 142 22.54 22.94 9.62
CA ALA A 142 21.92 22.48 10.86
C ALA A 142 21.69 20.96 10.86
N ILE A 143 21.13 20.39 9.79
CA ILE A 143 20.90 18.94 9.67
C ILE A 143 22.22 18.16 9.68
N LEU A 144 23.26 18.69 9.03
CA LEU A 144 24.56 18.02 8.92
C LEU A 144 25.38 18.09 10.21
N ARG A 145 25.16 19.06 11.10
CA ARG A 145 25.86 19.15 12.40
C ARG A 145 25.75 17.87 13.23
N TYR A 146 24.59 17.24 13.26
CA TYR A 146 24.39 15.95 13.96
C TYR A 146 24.41 14.73 13.02
N ASN A 147 24.69 14.93 11.74
CA ASN A 147 24.83 13.88 10.71
C ASN A 147 26.19 13.94 9.96
N VAL A 148 27.27 14.29 10.66
CA VAL A 148 28.61 14.55 10.07
C VAL A 148 29.10 13.44 9.13
N ALA A 149 28.85 12.17 9.47
CA ALA A 149 29.23 11.01 8.64
C ALA A 149 28.59 11.00 7.23
N TYR A 150 27.58 11.84 7.00
CA TYR A 150 26.83 11.96 5.76
C TYR A 150 27.02 13.32 5.07
N ALA A 151 27.83 14.24 5.61
CA ALA A 151 28.04 15.57 5.05
C ALA A 151 28.53 15.56 3.59
N LYS A 152 29.33 14.55 3.21
CA LYS A 152 29.82 14.34 1.83
C LYS A 152 28.92 13.42 0.99
N LYS A 153 27.84 12.88 1.56
CA LYS A 153 26.99 11.83 0.94
C LYS A 153 25.57 12.32 0.66
N TRP A 154 25.04 13.19 1.51
CA TRP A 154 23.69 13.71 1.37
C TRP A 154 23.71 14.94 0.47
N ASP A 155 22.91 14.86 -0.58
CA ASP A 155 22.67 15.94 -1.51
C ASP A 155 21.41 16.72 -1.09
N PHE A 156 21.50 18.05 -1.13
CA PHE A 156 20.44 18.98 -0.78
C PHE A 156 19.99 19.84 -1.97
N THR A 157 20.42 19.49 -3.19
CA THR A 157 20.13 20.25 -4.41
C THR A 157 18.63 20.51 -4.60
N ALA A 158 17.76 19.53 -4.34
CA ALA A 158 16.32 19.70 -4.51
C ALA A 158 15.71 20.66 -3.48
N LEU A 159 16.23 20.67 -2.24
CA LEU A 159 15.80 21.62 -1.22
C LEU A 159 16.25 23.04 -1.58
N THR A 160 17.49 23.19 -2.03
CA THR A 160 18.02 24.48 -2.50
C THR A 160 17.25 24.99 -3.71
N ASP A 161 17.08 24.16 -4.75
CA ASP A 161 16.30 24.53 -5.94
C ASP A 161 14.83 24.83 -5.58
N PHE A 162 14.23 24.13 -4.61
CA PHE A 162 12.88 24.42 -4.14
C PHE A 162 12.78 25.81 -3.51
N CYS A 163 13.65 26.12 -2.54
CA CYS A 163 13.61 27.40 -1.83
C CYS A 163 13.98 28.59 -2.73
N ASP A 164 14.97 28.41 -3.62
CA ASP A 164 15.59 29.53 -4.33
C ASP A 164 15.00 29.74 -5.74
N LYS A 165 14.33 28.73 -6.32
CA LYS A 165 13.85 28.76 -7.71
C LYS A 165 12.38 28.39 -7.92
N VAL A 166 11.74 27.74 -6.94
CA VAL A 166 10.35 27.30 -7.07
C VAL A 166 9.40 28.17 -6.26
N LEU A 167 9.76 28.48 -5.02
CA LEU A 167 8.95 29.36 -4.18
C LEU A 167 9.06 30.81 -4.63
N GLU A 168 7.95 31.54 -4.55
CA GLU A 168 7.98 32.99 -4.62
C GLU A 168 8.62 33.56 -3.34
N ASP A 169 9.17 34.79 -3.41
CA ASP A 169 9.89 35.41 -2.28
C ASP A 169 9.06 35.44 -0.98
N ALA A 170 7.76 35.71 -1.08
CA ALA A 170 6.85 35.72 0.07
C ALA A 170 6.63 34.31 0.66
N GLU A 171 6.57 33.28 -0.18
CA GLU A 171 6.43 31.89 0.25
C GLU A 171 7.71 31.37 0.91
N ALA A 172 8.87 31.69 0.33
CA ALA A 172 10.17 31.38 0.91
C ALA A 172 10.35 32.10 2.27
N GLN A 173 9.95 33.37 2.36
CA GLN A 173 9.96 34.11 3.61
C GLN A 173 9.06 33.44 4.66
N HIS A 174 7.84 33.06 4.30
CA HIS A 174 6.93 32.38 5.21
C HIS A 174 7.46 31.00 5.66
N LEU A 175 8.11 30.26 4.77
CA LEU A 175 8.77 28.99 5.08
C LEU A 175 9.83 29.16 6.18
N PHE A 176 10.77 30.11 6.01
CA PHE A 176 11.88 30.30 6.95
C PHE A 176 11.49 31.04 8.23
N GLN A 177 10.51 31.95 8.18
CA GLN A 177 10.13 32.78 9.33
C GLN A 177 9.03 32.16 10.19
N SER A 178 8.21 31.25 9.66
CA SER A 178 7.10 30.65 10.38
C SER A 178 7.15 29.13 10.36
N ILE A 179 7.05 28.50 9.18
CA ILE A 179 6.83 27.05 9.08
C ILE A 179 8.01 26.27 9.68
N LEU A 180 9.26 26.56 9.28
CA LEU A 180 10.43 25.85 9.80
C LEU A 180 10.65 26.08 11.31
N PRO A 181 10.59 27.32 11.85
CA PRO A 181 10.65 27.53 13.29
C PRO A 181 9.58 26.77 14.08
N ASP A 182 8.35 26.71 13.58
CA ASP A 182 7.27 25.99 14.26
C ASP A 182 7.44 24.46 14.16
N MET A 183 7.95 23.96 13.03
CA MET A 183 8.38 22.57 12.91
C MET A 183 9.51 22.23 13.89
N VAL A 184 10.49 23.13 14.08
CA VAL A 184 11.57 22.92 15.07
C VAL A 184 10.99 22.81 16.47
N LYS A 185 10.09 23.72 16.88
CA LYS A 185 9.43 23.64 18.19
C LYS A 185 8.71 22.30 18.36
N LEU A 186 7.93 21.90 17.35
CA LEU A 186 7.21 20.64 17.35
C LEU A 186 8.15 19.42 17.45
N ALA A 187 9.28 19.45 16.75
CA ALA A 187 10.29 18.38 16.79
C ALA A 187 11.00 18.32 18.16
N LEU A 188 11.38 19.47 18.74
CA LEU A 188 12.09 19.53 20.01
C LEU A 188 11.18 19.27 21.23
N CYS A 189 9.86 19.41 21.09
CA CYS A 189 8.88 18.98 22.09
C CYS A 189 8.65 17.46 22.13
N LEU A 190 9.32 16.66 21.29
CA LEU A 190 9.15 15.21 21.22
C LEU A 190 9.13 14.49 22.58
N PRO A 191 10.05 14.70 23.54
CA PRO A 191 10.01 14.01 24.83
C PRO A 191 8.77 14.38 25.68
N SER A 192 8.17 15.55 25.46
CA SER A 192 6.93 15.96 26.15
C SER A 192 5.66 15.45 25.45
N ILE A 193 5.72 15.18 24.14
CA ILE A 193 4.57 14.75 23.32
C ILE A 193 4.52 13.21 23.22
N CYS A 194 5.66 12.57 22.99
CA CYS A 194 5.80 11.13 22.80
C CYS A 194 6.49 10.51 24.03
N THR A 195 5.75 10.42 25.13
CA THR A 195 6.27 10.03 26.44
C THR A 195 6.39 8.53 26.66
N GLN A 196 5.69 7.72 25.86
CA GLN A 196 5.74 6.26 25.93
C GLN A 196 6.68 5.68 24.87
N PRO A 197 7.49 4.65 25.21
CA PRO A 197 8.22 3.87 24.22
C PRO A 197 7.30 3.28 23.17
N VAL A 198 7.61 3.52 21.89
CA VAL A 198 6.82 3.01 20.77
C VAL A 198 7.41 1.66 20.33
N PRO A 199 6.66 0.55 20.42
CA PRO A 199 7.17 -0.74 19.99
C PRO A 199 7.30 -0.81 18.47
N LEU A 200 8.24 -1.62 18.01
CA LEU A 200 8.37 -1.97 16.61
C LEU A 200 7.37 -3.06 16.26
N LEU A 201 6.59 -2.86 15.21
CA LEU A 201 5.71 -3.84 14.58
C LEU A 201 6.56 -4.78 13.71
N LYS A 202 7.24 -5.71 14.37
CA LYS A 202 8.09 -6.73 13.74
C LYS A 202 7.28 -7.79 12.99
N GLN A 203 7.96 -8.50 12.10
CA GLN A 203 7.39 -9.66 11.43
C GLN A 203 6.77 -10.65 12.43
N LYS A 204 5.66 -11.26 12.00
CA LYS A 204 4.83 -12.23 12.73
C LYS A 204 4.03 -11.65 13.90
N MET A 205 4.19 -10.37 14.23
CA MET A 205 3.38 -9.73 15.27
C MET A 205 1.96 -9.48 14.77
N ASN A 206 0.97 -9.79 15.62
CA ASN A 206 -0.39 -9.26 15.54
C ASN A 206 -0.54 -8.23 16.66
N HIS A 207 -0.25 -6.97 16.34
CA HIS A 207 -0.17 -5.89 17.34
C HIS A 207 -0.66 -4.56 16.75
N SER A 208 -1.31 -3.76 17.59
CA SER A 208 -1.81 -2.43 17.25
C SER A 208 -1.12 -1.34 18.05
N ILE A 209 -0.92 -0.17 17.44
CA ILE A 209 -0.45 1.04 18.11
C ILE A 209 -1.44 2.16 17.78
N THR A 210 -2.07 2.72 18.82
CA THR A 210 -2.90 3.92 18.70
C THR A 210 -2.18 5.10 19.32
N MET A 211 -1.97 6.14 18.52
CA MET A 211 -1.30 7.38 18.91
C MET A 211 -2.06 8.60 18.41
N SER A 212 -1.82 9.76 19.00
CA SER A 212 -2.45 11.00 18.53
C SER A 212 -1.83 11.50 17.23
N GLN A 213 -2.62 12.23 16.44
CA GLN A 213 -2.13 12.94 15.27
C GLN A 213 -1.01 13.95 15.64
N GLU A 214 -1.06 14.55 16.84
CA GLU A 214 0.01 15.44 17.34
C GLU A 214 1.33 14.69 17.59
N GLN A 215 1.27 13.48 18.17
CA GLN A 215 2.44 12.61 18.33
C GLN A 215 3.07 12.28 16.98
N ILE A 216 2.23 11.95 16.00
CA ILE A 216 2.67 11.68 14.62
C ILE A 216 3.35 12.91 14.01
N ALA A 217 2.76 14.10 14.17
CA ALA A 217 3.33 15.34 13.66
C ALA A 217 4.72 15.63 14.24
N SER A 218 4.93 15.38 15.54
CA SER A 218 6.24 15.50 16.18
C SER A 218 7.26 14.49 15.67
N PHE A 219 6.84 13.24 15.42
CA PHE A 219 7.70 12.25 14.76
C PHE A 219 8.07 12.65 13.32
N LEU A 220 7.12 13.14 12.53
CA LEU A 220 7.38 13.54 11.15
C LEU A 220 8.23 14.80 11.06
N ALA A 221 8.11 15.75 12.00
CA ALA A 221 9.02 16.89 12.08
C ALA A 221 10.46 16.43 12.38
N ASN A 222 10.64 15.46 13.28
CA ASN A 222 11.93 14.81 13.54
C ASN A 222 12.48 14.06 12.30
N ALA A 223 11.61 13.38 11.55
CA ALA A 223 11.97 12.73 10.29
C ALA A 223 12.43 13.74 9.23
N PHE A 224 11.76 14.89 9.12
CA PHE A 224 12.13 15.98 8.23
C PHE A 224 13.54 16.51 8.54
N PHE A 225 13.83 16.75 9.82
CA PHE A 225 15.16 17.18 10.27
C PHE A 225 16.17 16.03 10.38
N CYS A 226 15.84 14.81 9.94
CA CYS A 226 16.72 13.65 9.89
C CYS A 226 17.35 13.29 11.27
N THR A 227 16.57 13.36 12.34
CA THR A 227 17.09 13.17 13.71
C THR A 227 17.14 11.72 14.17
N PHE A 228 16.38 10.81 13.54
CA PHE A 228 16.29 9.42 14.02
C PHE A 228 17.63 8.68 13.88
N PRO A 229 18.22 8.22 15.00
CA PRO A 229 19.51 7.57 14.99
C PRO A 229 19.40 6.14 14.43
N ARG A 230 20.52 5.60 13.94
CA ARG A 230 20.63 4.21 13.40
C ARG A 230 19.78 3.92 12.15
N ARG A 231 19.12 4.92 11.55
CA ARG A 231 18.26 4.79 10.36
C ARG A 231 18.91 5.19 9.03
N ASN A 232 20.19 5.57 9.03
CA ASN A 232 20.86 6.16 7.85
C ASN A 232 21.90 5.24 7.20
N ALA A 233 22.32 4.16 7.88
CA ALA A 233 23.37 3.27 7.41
C ALA A 233 22.84 2.23 6.42
N LYS A 234 23.45 2.16 5.22
CA LYS A 234 23.00 1.28 4.12
C LYS A 234 23.38 -0.20 4.27
N MET A 235 24.36 -0.56 5.10
CA MET A 235 24.91 -1.93 5.18
C MET A 235 24.74 -2.54 6.57
N LYS A 236 24.12 -3.73 6.63
CA LYS A 236 24.01 -4.63 7.80
C LYS A 236 23.71 -3.90 9.13
N SER A 237 22.76 -2.96 9.10
CA SER A 237 22.32 -2.22 10.29
C SER A 237 21.16 -2.93 10.97
N GLU A 238 20.95 -2.61 12.25
CA GLU A 238 19.82 -3.06 13.09
C GLU A 238 18.46 -2.85 12.42
N TYR A 239 18.32 -1.80 11.60
CA TYR A 239 17.08 -1.41 10.92
C TYR A 239 17.09 -1.73 9.43
N SER A 240 17.95 -2.64 8.95
CA SER A 240 18.01 -3.00 7.53
C SER A 240 16.72 -3.65 6.99
N SER A 241 15.88 -4.20 7.86
CA SER A 241 14.55 -4.71 7.55
C SER A 241 13.43 -3.65 7.68
N TYR A 242 13.77 -2.38 7.92
CA TYR A 242 12.78 -1.29 8.04
C TYR A 242 12.92 -0.29 6.88
N PRO A 243 11.83 0.40 6.48
CA PRO A 243 11.92 1.46 5.48
C PRO A 243 12.72 2.66 5.97
N ASP A 244 13.18 3.51 5.03
CA ASP A 244 13.80 4.80 5.35
C ASP A 244 12.79 5.73 6.04
N ILE A 245 13.10 6.29 7.21
CA ILE A 245 12.23 7.29 7.88
C ILE A 245 12.74 8.72 7.73
N ASN A 246 14.06 8.95 7.76
CA ASN A 246 14.63 10.30 7.62
C ASN A 246 14.47 10.82 6.18
N PHE A 247 14.22 12.13 6.05
CA PHE A 247 13.79 12.73 4.78
C PHE A 247 14.93 13.19 3.88
N ASN A 248 16.19 12.85 4.20
CA ASN A 248 17.36 13.32 3.46
C ASN A 248 17.27 13.07 1.94
N ARG A 249 16.60 11.99 1.51
CA ARG A 249 16.41 11.67 0.08
C ARG A 249 15.30 12.49 -0.60
N LEU A 250 14.48 13.24 0.12
CA LEU A 250 13.59 14.25 -0.47
C LEU A 250 14.37 15.48 -0.93
N PHE A 251 15.53 15.73 -0.34
CA PHE A 251 16.36 16.90 -0.63
C PHE A 251 17.35 16.67 -1.78
N GLU A 252 17.47 15.43 -2.27
CA GLU A 252 18.46 15.05 -3.30
C GLU A 252 17.94 15.23 -4.74
N GLY A 253 18.88 15.55 -5.64
CA GLY A 253 18.69 15.57 -7.09
C GLY A 253 17.97 16.79 -7.63
N ARG A 254 17.59 16.73 -8.91
CA ARG A 254 16.91 17.80 -9.66
C ARG A 254 15.59 17.34 -10.29
N SER A 255 15.01 16.26 -9.78
CA SER A 255 13.75 15.75 -10.33
C SER A 255 12.63 16.77 -10.11
N PRO A 256 11.82 17.09 -11.13
CA PRO A 256 10.70 18.03 -11.01
C PRO A 256 9.60 17.52 -10.06
N ARG A 257 9.67 16.26 -9.63
CA ARG A 257 8.78 15.67 -8.64
C ARG A 257 9.07 16.17 -7.21
N LYS A 258 10.32 16.53 -6.90
CA LYS A 258 10.71 16.88 -5.52
C LYS A 258 10.03 18.15 -5.02
N PRO A 259 9.95 19.26 -5.79
CA PRO A 259 9.21 20.44 -5.38
C PRO A 259 7.75 20.13 -5.04
N GLU A 260 7.09 19.29 -5.85
CA GLU A 260 5.68 18.95 -5.62
C GLU A 260 5.50 18.09 -4.36
N LYS A 261 6.41 17.15 -4.09
CA LYS A 261 6.41 16.44 -2.79
C LYS A 261 6.62 17.39 -1.61
N LEU A 262 7.54 18.34 -1.74
CA LEU A 262 7.83 19.32 -0.69
C LEU A 262 6.63 20.23 -0.43
N LYS A 263 5.95 20.75 -1.47
CA LYS A 263 4.69 21.50 -1.34
C LYS A 263 3.64 20.70 -0.56
N THR A 264 3.43 19.43 -0.91
CA THR A 264 2.44 18.59 -0.24
C THR A 264 2.78 18.36 1.24
N LEU A 265 4.04 18.14 1.57
CA LEU A 265 4.49 17.94 2.97
C LEU A 265 4.47 19.25 3.77
N PHE A 266 4.88 20.38 3.18
CA PHE A 266 4.82 21.68 3.85
C PHE A 266 3.38 22.13 4.08
N CYS A 267 2.43 21.79 3.19
CA CYS A 267 1.01 21.98 3.45
C CYS A 267 0.56 21.25 4.73
N TYR A 268 0.99 20.00 4.93
CA TYR A 268 0.72 19.26 6.16
C TYR A 268 1.37 19.92 7.39
N PHE A 269 2.68 20.19 7.33
CA PHE A 269 3.40 20.76 8.47
C PHE A 269 2.82 22.10 8.89
N ARG A 270 2.53 22.98 7.93
CA ARG A 270 1.85 24.25 8.18
C ARG A 270 0.52 24.04 8.91
N ARG A 271 -0.35 23.15 8.42
CA ARG A 271 -1.65 22.90 9.03
C ARG A 271 -1.54 22.41 10.49
N VAL A 272 -0.66 21.45 10.76
CA VAL A 272 -0.55 20.85 12.10
C VAL A 272 0.19 21.73 13.11
N THR A 273 1.06 22.64 12.64
CA THR A 273 1.71 23.63 13.53
C THR A 273 0.82 24.84 13.80
N GLU A 274 0.01 25.29 12.83
CA GLU A 274 -0.97 26.38 13.03
C GLU A 274 -2.12 25.93 13.94
N LYS A 275 -2.63 24.70 13.74
CA LYS A 275 -3.69 24.12 14.54
C LYS A 275 -3.41 22.66 14.83
N LYS A 276 -3.11 22.37 16.11
CA LYS A 276 -2.87 21.00 16.59
C LYS A 276 -4.03 20.08 16.23
N PRO A 277 -3.78 18.93 15.58
CA PRO A 277 -4.82 17.96 15.28
C PRO A 277 -5.25 17.23 16.56
N THR A 278 -6.51 16.82 16.61
CA THR A 278 -7.18 16.36 17.83
C THR A 278 -7.62 14.90 17.78
N GLY A 279 -7.41 14.22 16.66
CA GLY A 279 -7.79 12.82 16.49
C GLY A 279 -6.68 11.83 16.87
N LEU A 280 -7.02 10.56 16.75
CA LEU A 280 -6.10 9.43 16.90
C LEU A 280 -5.93 8.70 15.56
N VAL A 281 -4.83 7.96 15.44
CA VAL A 281 -4.57 7.03 14.34
C VAL A 281 -4.14 5.68 14.93
N THR A 282 -4.69 4.59 14.41
CA THR A 282 -4.29 3.22 14.77
C THR A 282 -3.51 2.59 13.63
N PHE A 283 -2.35 2.02 13.94
CA PHE A 283 -1.54 1.18 13.05
C PHE A 283 -1.60 -0.26 13.55
N THR A 284 -2.11 -1.18 12.74
CA THR A 284 -2.27 -2.60 13.09
C THR A 284 -1.50 -3.46 12.10
N ARG A 285 -0.45 -4.15 12.58
CA ARG A 285 0.15 -5.23 11.81
C ARG A 285 -0.70 -6.48 12.01
N GLN A 286 -1.11 -7.10 10.90
CA GLN A 286 -1.83 -8.37 10.90
C GLN A 286 -0.98 -9.43 10.20
N SER A 287 -0.85 -10.60 10.83
CA SER A 287 -0.15 -11.77 10.32
C SER A 287 -1.02 -13.00 10.49
N LEU A 288 -1.45 -13.59 9.37
CA LEU A 288 -2.27 -14.80 9.38
C LEU A 288 -1.39 -16.04 9.24
N GLN A 289 -1.71 -17.08 10.02
CA GLN A 289 -1.05 -18.38 9.91
C GLN A 289 -1.89 -19.36 9.09
N GLU A 290 -3.21 -19.22 9.17
CA GLU A 290 -4.16 -20.07 8.45
C GLU A 290 -4.76 -19.30 7.28
N PHE A 291 -4.85 -20.00 6.15
CA PHE A 291 -5.41 -19.50 4.91
C PHE A 291 -6.48 -20.45 4.38
N PRO A 292 -7.42 -19.95 3.58
CA PRO A 292 -8.43 -20.77 2.94
C PRO A 292 -7.80 -21.87 2.09
N ASP A 293 -8.43 -23.05 2.09
CA ASP A 293 -8.21 -24.04 1.04
C ASP A 293 -8.95 -23.57 -0.22
N TRP A 294 -8.25 -22.76 -1.02
CA TRP A 294 -8.83 -22.08 -2.19
C TRP A 294 -9.49 -23.02 -3.17
N GLU A 295 -8.97 -24.23 -3.35
CA GLU A 295 -9.49 -25.21 -4.32
C GLU A 295 -10.83 -25.83 -3.88
N ARG A 296 -11.03 -25.93 -2.56
CA ARG A 296 -12.21 -26.56 -1.96
C ARG A 296 -13.27 -25.56 -1.48
N SER A 297 -12.99 -24.25 -1.55
CA SER A 297 -13.94 -23.22 -1.10
C SER A 297 -15.24 -23.26 -1.88
N GLN A 298 -16.36 -23.33 -1.14
CA GLN A 298 -17.72 -23.33 -1.68
C GLN A 298 -18.38 -21.94 -1.66
N LYS A 299 -17.65 -20.90 -1.26
CA LYS A 299 -18.21 -19.54 -1.22
C LYS A 299 -18.51 -19.04 -2.63
N LYS A 300 -19.64 -18.33 -2.76
CA LYS A 300 -20.01 -17.64 -4.00
C LYS A 300 -19.37 -16.25 -4.04
N LEU A 301 -19.25 -15.69 -5.24
CA LEU A 301 -18.73 -14.34 -5.43
C LEU A 301 -19.64 -13.30 -4.74
N SER A 302 -19.01 -12.27 -4.18
CA SER A 302 -19.69 -11.10 -3.61
C SER A 302 -20.11 -10.10 -4.70
N ARG A 303 -20.80 -9.02 -4.30
CA ARG A 303 -21.21 -7.96 -5.24
C ARG A 303 -19.98 -7.20 -5.75
N LEU A 304 -20.11 -6.66 -6.97
CA LEU A 304 -19.10 -5.87 -7.64
C LEU A 304 -19.71 -4.55 -8.12
N HIS A 305 -19.02 -3.45 -7.85
CA HIS A 305 -19.12 -2.20 -8.59
C HIS A 305 -17.80 -1.99 -9.32
N VAL A 306 -17.83 -1.71 -10.62
CA VAL A 306 -16.60 -1.43 -11.38
C VAL A 306 -16.79 -0.17 -12.23
N THR A 307 -15.82 0.73 -12.19
CA THR A 307 -15.85 2.02 -12.88
C THR A 307 -14.48 2.40 -13.41
N TYR A 308 -14.44 3.12 -14.53
CA TYR A 308 -13.21 3.73 -15.05
C TYR A 308 -12.98 5.16 -14.56
N GLU A 309 -13.98 5.80 -13.95
CA GLU A 309 -13.85 7.15 -13.38
C GLU A 309 -13.63 7.09 -11.86
N GLY A 310 -13.11 8.17 -11.29
CA GLY A 310 -12.93 8.29 -9.85
C GLY A 310 -11.67 7.63 -9.31
N THR A 311 -11.48 7.75 -8.00
CA THR A 311 -10.31 7.25 -7.28
C THR A 311 -10.69 6.55 -5.99
N ILE A 312 -9.76 5.75 -5.47
CA ILE A 312 -9.95 5.00 -4.21
C ILE A 312 -10.19 5.97 -3.05
N GLU A 313 -9.36 7.00 -2.92
CA GLU A 313 -9.43 7.98 -1.83
C GLU A 313 -10.62 8.95 -1.97
N GLY A 314 -11.01 9.31 -3.20
CA GLY A 314 -12.10 10.25 -3.46
C GLY A 314 -13.49 9.61 -3.41
N ASN A 315 -13.67 8.46 -4.07
CA ASN A 315 -14.98 7.83 -4.24
C ASN A 315 -15.19 6.62 -3.30
N GLY A 316 -14.11 6.08 -2.73
CA GLY A 316 -14.12 4.99 -1.76
C GLY A 316 -14.24 5.43 -0.29
N GLN A 317 -14.77 6.63 -0.01
CA GLN A 317 -14.95 7.12 1.37
C GLN A 317 -15.75 6.12 2.24
N GLY A 318 -15.27 5.87 3.47
CA GLY A 318 -15.86 4.88 4.37
C GLY A 318 -15.69 3.42 3.96
N MET A 319 -15.01 3.13 2.84
CA MET A 319 -14.65 1.76 2.45
C MET A 319 -13.25 1.39 2.98
N LEU A 320 -12.88 0.11 2.88
CA LEU A 320 -11.50 -0.31 3.09
C LEU A 320 -10.71 0.02 1.84
N GLN A 321 -9.81 0.97 1.95
CA GLN A 321 -9.09 1.51 0.81
C GLN A 321 -7.75 0.80 0.66
N VAL A 322 -7.51 0.21 -0.51
CA VAL A 322 -6.28 -0.54 -0.76
C VAL A 322 -5.14 0.40 -1.15
N ASP A 323 -4.05 0.31 -0.39
CA ASP A 323 -2.75 0.85 -0.75
C ASP A 323 -1.95 -0.21 -1.52
N PHE A 324 -1.51 0.13 -2.74
CA PHE A 324 -0.77 -0.76 -3.63
C PHE A 324 0.70 -0.80 -3.23
N ALA A 325 0.92 -1.37 -2.06
CA ALA A 325 2.12 -1.13 -1.29
C ALA A 325 3.39 -1.77 -1.88
N ASN A 326 4.53 -1.21 -1.52
CA ASN A 326 5.77 -1.96 -1.44
C ASN A 326 5.81 -2.75 -0.12
N ARG A 327 6.50 -3.90 -0.10
CA ARG A 327 6.70 -4.66 1.15
C ARG A 327 7.39 -3.82 2.26
N PHE A 328 8.20 -2.84 1.87
CA PHE A 328 8.61 -1.74 2.73
C PHE A 328 7.58 -0.61 2.60
N VAL A 329 6.59 -0.60 3.49
CA VAL A 329 5.43 0.30 3.43
C VAL A 329 5.79 1.77 3.15
N GLY A 330 4.99 2.43 2.32
CA GLY A 330 5.24 3.77 1.80
C GLY A 330 6.28 3.82 0.68
N GLY A 331 6.81 2.68 0.24
CA GLY A 331 7.69 2.55 -0.91
C GLY A 331 8.79 3.62 -0.98
N GLY A 332 8.78 4.36 -2.09
CA GLY A 332 9.72 5.45 -2.36
C GLY A 332 9.27 6.82 -1.90
N VAL A 333 8.34 6.95 -0.93
CA VAL A 333 7.73 8.24 -0.55
C VAL A 333 8.77 9.25 -0.10
N THR A 334 9.72 8.85 0.75
CA THR A 334 10.85 9.69 1.19
C THR A 334 11.99 9.77 0.17
N GLY A 335 11.84 9.12 -0.99
CA GLY A 335 12.80 9.10 -2.10
C GLY A 335 12.16 9.57 -3.41
N ALA A 336 12.27 8.77 -4.47
CA ALA A 336 11.87 9.14 -5.83
C ALA A 336 10.49 8.62 -6.29
N GLY A 337 9.89 7.68 -5.56
CA GLY A 337 8.60 7.08 -5.93
C GLY A 337 7.47 8.11 -5.89
N LEU A 338 6.54 8.06 -6.85
CA LEU A 338 5.40 8.99 -6.93
C LEU A 338 4.22 8.33 -7.67
N VAL A 339 3.97 7.06 -7.36
CA VAL A 339 2.82 6.32 -7.89
C VAL A 339 1.75 6.24 -6.79
N GLN A 340 0.79 5.30 -6.90
CA GLN A 340 -0.38 5.26 -6.01
C GLN A 340 -0.04 5.29 -4.51
N GLU A 341 0.88 4.42 -4.05
CA GLU A 341 1.28 4.36 -2.63
C GLU A 341 1.90 5.69 -2.17
N GLU A 342 2.91 6.21 -2.88
CA GLU A 342 3.59 7.43 -2.44
C GLU A 342 2.69 8.66 -2.51
N ILE A 343 1.81 8.76 -3.51
CA ILE A 343 0.81 9.83 -3.59
C ILE A 343 -0.08 9.78 -2.35
N ARG A 344 -0.55 8.59 -1.96
CA ARG A 344 -1.41 8.44 -0.79
C ARG A 344 -0.70 8.83 0.50
N PHE A 345 0.56 8.42 0.65
CA PHE A 345 1.38 8.81 1.79
C PHE A 345 1.74 10.30 1.80
N LEU A 346 1.70 11.01 0.67
CA LEU A 346 1.91 12.47 0.63
C LEU A 346 0.65 13.25 0.99
N ILE A 347 -0.53 12.83 0.52
CA ILE A 347 -1.78 13.56 0.82
C ILE A 347 -2.35 13.21 2.20
N ASN A 348 -2.00 12.04 2.75
CA ASN A 348 -2.23 11.64 4.15
C ASN A 348 -0.88 11.38 4.87
N PRO A 349 -0.06 12.42 5.18
CA PRO A 349 1.32 12.25 5.69
C PRO A 349 1.48 11.43 6.95
N GLU A 350 0.43 11.31 7.75
CA GLU A 350 0.41 10.47 8.95
C GLU A 350 0.72 9.01 8.64
N LEU A 351 0.48 8.54 7.41
CA LEU A 351 0.91 7.22 6.94
C LEU A 351 2.44 7.05 6.98
N ILE A 352 3.21 8.11 6.77
CA ILE A 352 4.69 8.05 6.70
C ILE A 352 5.29 7.56 8.01
N VAL A 353 4.65 7.83 9.16
CA VAL A 353 5.16 7.35 10.47
C VAL A 353 5.14 5.83 10.59
N SER A 354 4.33 5.13 9.77
CA SER A 354 4.37 3.66 9.72
C SER A 354 5.76 3.14 9.37
N ARG A 355 6.56 3.90 8.62
CA ARG A 355 7.96 3.57 8.25
C ARG A 355 8.91 3.60 9.44
N LEU A 356 8.57 4.36 10.48
CA LEU A 356 9.32 4.39 11.73
C LEU A 356 9.18 3.06 12.49
N ILE A 357 7.97 2.50 12.48
CA ILE A 357 7.54 1.42 13.38
C ILE A 357 7.37 0.06 12.71
N THR A 358 7.23 -0.02 11.38
CA THR A 358 6.82 -1.26 10.69
C THR A 358 8.00 -1.92 9.99
N GLU A 359 8.30 -3.16 10.38
CA GLU A 359 9.26 -4.00 9.66
C GLU A 359 8.70 -4.40 8.30
N VAL A 360 9.56 -4.74 7.34
CA VAL A 360 9.17 -5.23 6.03
C VAL A 360 8.11 -6.34 6.12
N LEU A 361 7.05 -6.24 5.31
CA LEU A 361 5.97 -7.21 5.27
C LEU A 361 6.46 -8.54 4.67
N ASP A 362 6.08 -9.64 5.30
CA ASP A 362 6.18 -10.99 4.77
C ASP A 362 4.92 -11.36 3.95
N HIS A 363 4.94 -12.50 3.26
CA HIS A 363 3.87 -12.92 2.34
C HIS A 363 2.50 -13.09 3.01
N ASN A 364 2.46 -13.34 4.31
CA ASN A 364 1.24 -13.57 5.08
C ASN A 364 0.82 -12.36 5.94
N GLU A 365 1.39 -11.18 5.69
CA GLU A 365 1.19 -10.00 6.53
C GLU A 365 0.59 -8.80 5.78
N CYS A 366 -0.09 -7.91 6.49
CA CYS A 366 -0.49 -6.60 6.00
C CYS A 366 -0.35 -5.55 7.10
N LEU A 367 -0.43 -4.27 6.72
CA LEU A 367 -0.56 -3.16 7.66
C LEU A 367 -1.88 -2.45 7.42
N ILE A 368 -2.69 -2.35 8.46
CA ILE A 368 -3.97 -1.64 8.46
C ILE A 368 -3.78 -0.34 9.23
N ILE A 369 -4.17 0.78 8.62
CA ILE A 369 -4.11 2.10 9.24
C ILE A 369 -5.51 2.72 9.26
N THR A 370 -5.98 3.10 10.44
CA THR A 370 -7.30 3.73 10.62
C THR A 370 -7.14 5.09 11.25
N GLY A 371 -7.75 6.12 10.64
CA GLY A 371 -7.86 7.44 11.24
C GLY A 371 -7.03 8.54 10.61
N THR A 372 -6.27 8.24 9.55
CA THR A 372 -5.45 9.26 8.90
C THR A 372 -6.29 10.35 8.24
N GLU A 373 -5.84 11.58 8.34
CA GLU A 373 -6.48 12.75 7.73
C GLU A 373 -5.85 13.08 6.38
N GLN A 374 -6.67 13.51 5.41
CA GLN A 374 -6.18 14.04 4.15
C GLN A 374 -5.92 15.55 4.29
N TYR A 375 -4.70 15.97 3.96
CA TYR A 375 -4.24 17.37 4.11
C TYR A 375 -4.09 18.11 2.78
N SER A 376 -4.02 17.38 1.67
CA SER A 376 -3.77 17.95 0.35
C SER A 376 -4.62 17.31 -0.73
N GLU A 377 -4.96 18.12 -1.74
CA GLU A 377 -5.47 17.68 -3.03
C GLU A 377 -4.33 17.68 -4.05
N TYR A 378 -4.47 16.89 -5.11
CA TYR A 378 -3.48 16.78 -6.16
C TYR A 378 -4.13 16.58 -7.52
N THR A 379 -3.33 16.77 -8.58
CA THR A 379 -3.67 16.34 -9.94
C THR A 379 -2.51 15.54 -10.54
N GLY A 380 -2.79 14.80 -11.61
CA GLY A 380 -1.79 14.01 -12.32
C GLY A 380 -1.29 12.78 -11.54
N TYR A 381 -0.27 12.12 -12.09
CA TYR A 381 0.28 10.87 -11.57
C TYR A 381 1.73 10.72 -12.02
N ALA A 382 2.60 10.15 -11.17
CA ALA A 382 4.03 10.02 -11.46
C ALA A 382 4.68 11.35 -11.89
N GLU A 383 5.14 11.48 -13.13
CA GLU A 383 5.80 12.70 -13.62
C GLU A 383 4.86 13.92 -13.71
N THR A 384 3.55 13.68 -13.89
CA THR A 384 2.57 14.76 -14.01
C THR A 384 1.94 15.14 -12.68
N TYR A 385 2.33 14.50 -11.56
CA TYR A 385 1.83 14.85 -10.24
C TYR A 385 2.09 16.32 -9.93
N ARG A 386 1.06 17.00 -9.46
CA ARG A 386 1.13 18.37 -8.93
C ARG A 386 0.34 18.45 -7.64
N TRP A 387 0.92 19.11 -6.64
CA TRP A 387 0.15 19.56 -5.49
C TRP A 387 -0.84 20.62 -5.96
N ALA A 388 -2.12 20.44 -5.65
CA ALA A 388 -3.16 21.34 -6.12
C ALA A 388 -3.48 22.42 -5.07
N ARG A 389 -3.84 21.99 -3.86
CA ARG A 389 -4.24 22.87 -2.76
C ARG A 389 -4.28 22.11 -1.44
N SER A 390 -4.44 22.86 -0.35
CA SER A 390 -4.79 22.28 0.95
C SER A 390 -6.20 21.68 0.94
N HIS A 391 -6.37 20.55 1.64
CA HIS A 391 -7.66 19.88 1.79
C HIS A 391 -8.17 20.00 3.22
N GLU A 392 -9.47 20.28 3.36
CA GLU A 392 -10.18 20.23 4.64
C GLU A 392 -10.97 18.93 4.76
N ASP A 393 -10.43 17.98 5.52
CA ASP A 393 -11.04 16.67 5.68
C ASP A 393 -12.29 16.74 6.59
N LYS A 394 -13.45 16.49 5.97
CA LYS A 394 -14.77 16.46 6.62
C LYS A 394 -15.19 15.05 7.05
N THR A 395 -14.34 14.04 6.89
CA THR A 395 -14.65 12.66 7.26
C THR A 395 -14.98 12.58 8.75
N PRO A 396 -16.13 12.04 9.17
CA PRO A 396 -16.48 11.94 10.58
C PRO A 396 -15.48 11.08 11.36
N ARG A 397 -15.54 11.18 12.69
CA ARG A 397 -14.67 10.40 13.59
C ARG A 397 -15.45 9.33 14.33
N ASP A 398 -14.78 8.22 14.64
CA ASP A 398 -15.31 7.15 15.47
C ASP A 398 -15.22 7.46 16.97
N GLU A 399 -15.68 6.53 17.81
CA GLU A 399 -15.68 6.66 19.26
C GLU A 399 -14.27 6.77 19.86
N TRP A 400 -13.22 6.39 19.11
CA TRP A 400 -11.82 6.55 19.48
C TRP A 400 -11.20 7.83 18.88
N GLN A 401 -12.02 8.72 18.32
CA GLN A 401 -11.58 9.96 17.67
C GLN A 401 -10.70 9.74 16.43
N ARG A 402 -10.85 8.61 15.74
CA ARG A 402 -10.17 8.31 14.47
C ARG A 402 -11.09 8.68 13.32
N ARG A 403 -10.58 9.30 12.25
CA ARG A 403 -11.37 9.49 11.01
C ARG A 403 -11.86 8.13 10.49
N TYR A 404 -13.07 8.07 9.91
CA TYR A 404 -13.59 6.88 9.20
C TYR A 404 -12.89 6.64 7.84
N THR A 405 -11.57 6.66 7.87
CA THR A 405 -10.66 6.35 6.77
C THR A 405 -9.84 5.14 7.21
N GLU A 406 -10.08 3.99 6.59
CA GLU A 406 -9.33 2.76 6.82
C GLU A 406 -8.57 2.39 5.54
N ILE A 407 -7.25 2.29 5.66
CA ILE A 407 -6.34 1.99 4.56
C ILE A 407 -5.62 0.68 4.89
N VAL A 408 -5.45 -0.19 3.90
CA VAL A 408 -4.65 -1.42 4.06
C VAL A 408 -3.54 -1.49 3.02
N ALA A 409 -2.31 -1.58 3.52
CA ALA A 409 -1.11 -1.79 2.71
C ALA A 409 -0.91 -3.30 2.47
N ILE A 410 -1.05 -3.71 1.21
CA ILE A 410 -0.75 -5.05 0.73
C ILE A 410 0.21 -4.98 -0.46
N ASP A 411 1.34 -5.66 -0.36
CA ASP A 411 2.35 -5.67 -1.41
C ASP A 411 2.09 -6.76 -2.44
N ALA A 412 1.94 -6.40 -3.72
CA ALA A 412 1.90 -7.36 -4.82
C ALA A 412 3.31 -7.94 -5.10
N PHE A 413 3.38 -9.11 -5.71
CA PHE A 413 4.65 -9.65 -6.17
C PHE A 413 5.12 -8.86 -7.42
N HIS A 414 6.43 -8.60 -7.53
CA HIS A 414 7.00 -7.95 -8.72
C HIS A 414 7.39 -9.02 -9.75
N PHE A 415 6.67 -9.06 -10.87
CA PHE A 415 6.89 -10.01 -11.95
C PHE A 415 7.78 -9.41 -13.04
N ARG A 416 8.98 -9.98 -13.22
CA ARG A 416 9.89 -9.61 -14.31
C ARG A 416 9.55 -10.34 -15.62
N ARG A 417 8.93 -11.51 -15.52
CA ARG A 417 8.41 -12.28 -16.65
C ARG A 417 6.91 -12.41 -16.49
N PHE A 418 6.17 -12.04 -17.53
CA PHE A 418 4.71 -11.98 -17.51
C PHE A 418 4.07 -13.33 -17.12
N LEU A 419 4.59 -14.45 -17.63
CA LEU A 419 4.02 -15.78 -17.38
C LEU A 419 4.18 -16.28 -15.93
N ASP A 420 5.16 -15.77 -15.17
CA ASP A 420 5.44 -16.24 -13.81
C ASP A 420 4.25 -16.07 -12.87
N GLN A 421 3.40 -15.07 -13.12
CA GLN A 421 2.25 -14.75 -12.28
C GLN A 421 1.12 -15.78 -12.32
N PHE A 422 1.05 -16.57 -13.40
CA PHE A 422 0.04 -17.61 -13.55
C PHE A 422 0.45 -18.91 -12.84
N GLY A 423 1.68 -19.01 -12.35
CA GLY A 423 2.12 -20.15 -11.55
C GLY A 423 1.26 -20.35 -10.30
N PRO A 424 0.85 -21.60 -9.96
CA PRO A 424 -0.05 -21.87 -8.83
C PRO A 424 0.41 -21.25 -7.51
N GLU A 425 1.71 -21.32 -7.22
CA GLU A 425 2.30 -20.72 -6.02
C GLU A 425 2.16 -19.19 -6.00
N LYS A 426 2.30 -18.54 -7.15
CA LYS A 426 2.18 -17.07 -7.27
C LYS A 426 0.72 -16.64 -7.17
N ILE A 427 -0.20 -17.34 -7.83
CA ILE A 427 -1.64 -17.10 -7.67
C ILE A 427 -2.04 -17.24 -6.20
N ARG A 428 -1.66 -18.33 -5.54
CA ARG A 428 -1.96 -18.57 -4.13
C ARG A 428 -1.35 -17.50 -3.22
N ARG A 429 -0.11 -17.07 -3.48
CA ARG A 429 0.54 -15.99 -2.71
C ARG A 429 -0.27 -14.70 -2.78
N GLU A 430 -0.71 -14.30 -3.97
CA GLU A 430 -1.47 -13.06 -4.16
C GLU A 430 -2.88 -13.14 -3.54
N LEU A 431 -3.54 -14.30 -3.66
CA LEU A 431 -4.82 -14.58 -2.98
C LEU A 431 -4.66 -14.47 -1.46
N ASN A 432 -3.65 -15.11 -0.87
CA ASN A 432 -3.38 -15.07 0.56
C ASN A 432 -3.06 -13.65 1.05
N LYS A 433 -2.29 -12.89 0.27
CA LYS A 433 -1.95 -11.49 0.58
C LYS A 433 -3.19 -10.61 0.60
N ALA A 434 -4.01 -10.67 -0.46
CA ALA A 434 -5.27 -9.93 -0.54
C ALA A 434 -6.23 -10.33 0.58
N TYR A 435 -6.39 -11.63 0.82
CA TYR A 435 -7.22 -12.17 1.91
C TYR A 435 -6.75 -11.68 3.28
N CYS A 436 -5.43 -11.66 3.52
CA CYS A 436 -4.86 -11.08 4.75
C CYS A 436 -5.18 -9.59 4.88
N GLY A 437 -5.15 -8.82 3.80
CA GLY A 437 -5.56 -7.41 3.81
C GLY A 437 -7.05 -7.19 4.09
N PHE A 438 -7.90 -8.03 3.53
CA PHE A 438 -9.35 -7.83 3.54
C PHE A 438 -10.02 -8.42 4.80
N SER A 439 -9.45 -9.49 5.35
CA SER A 439 -10.03 -10.18 6.50
C SER A 439 -9.94 -9.34 7.77
N ARG A 440 -11.02 -9.35 8.55
CA ARG A 440 -11.09 -8.86 9.93
C ARG A 440 -11.59 -10.00 10.81
N PRO A 441 -10.67 -10.78 11.43
CA PRO A 441 -11.07 -11.90 12.29
C PRO A 441 -12.07 -11.44 13.36
N ASN A 442 -13.10 -12.25 13.60
CA ASN A 442 -14.16 -12.00 14.59
C ASN A 442 -15.08 -10.79 14.30
N VAL A 443 -15.04 -10.20 13.10
CA VAL A 443 -15.99 -9.17 12.68
C VAL A 443 -17.00 -9.79 11.70
N PRO A 444 -18.31 -9.80 12.03
CA PRO A 444 -19.33 -10.33 11.14
C PRO A 444 -19.38 -9.60 9.78
N PRO A 445 -19.65 -10.30 8.65
CA PRO A 445 -19.63 -9.69 7.31
C PRO A 445 -20.53 -8.46 7.12
N GLN A 446 -21.67 -8.39 7.82
CA GLN A 446 -22.55 -7.22 7.77
C GLN A 446 -21.91 -5.95 8.34
N HIS A 447 -20.87 -6.10 9.16
CA HIS A 447 -20.10 -4.99 9.72
C HIS A 447 -18.85 -4.63 8.93
N LEU A 448 -18.64 -5.29 7.78
CA LEU A 448 -17.53 -5.02 6.89
C LEU A 448 -17.99 -4.11 5.75
N SER A 449 -17.32 -2.96 5.61
CA SER A 449 -17.49 -2.11 4.43
C SER A 449 -17.11 -2.86 3.15
N ALA A 450 -17.44 -2.32 1.98
CA ALA A 450 -16.85 -2.77 0.74
C ALA A 450 -15.33 -2.50 0.71
N ILE A 451 -14.63 -3.14 -0.23
CA ILE A 451 -13.22 -2.90 -0.56
C ILE A 451 -13.18 -1.90 -1.72
N ALA A 452 -12.52 -0.76 -1.54
CA ALA A 452 -12.19 0.17 -2.62
C ALA A 452 -10.77 -0.12 -3.12
N THR A 453 -10.66 -0.67 -4.33
CA THR A 453 -9.38 -1.13 -4.91
C THR A 453 -9.32 -0.84 -6.41
N GLY A 454 -8.29 -1.34 -7.09
CA GLY A 454 -8.10 -1.24 -8.53
C GLY A 454 -6.96 -2.14 -9.00
N ASN A 455 -6.15 -1.63 -9.93
CA ASN A 455 -5.08 -2.35 -10.64
C ASN A 455 -3.83 -2.63 -9.77
N TRP A 456 -4.03 -3.35 -8.66
CA TRP A 456 -3.02 -3.71 -7.68
C TRP A 456 -1.87 -4.54 -8.28
N GLY A 457 -0.67 -3.97 -8.28
CA GLY A 457 0.54 -4.62 -8.79
C GLY A 457 0.68 -4.65 -10.32
N CYS A 458 -0.16 -3.94 -11.07
CA CYS A 458 -0.20 -4.05 -12.53
C CYS A 458 0.70 -3.07 -13.29
N GLY A 459 1.05 -1.93 -12.66
CA GLY A 459 1.94 -0.94 -13.26
C GLY A 459 3.41 -1.32 -13.14
N ALA A 460 4.14 -0.65 -12.24
CA ALA A 460 5.58 -0.87 -12.04
C ALA A 460 5.97 -2.32 -11.67
N PHE A 461 5.01 -3.16 -11.23
CA PHE A 461 5.24 -4.53 -10.77
C PHE A 461 4.88 -5.60 -11.82
N GLY A 462 4.37 -5.22 -12.99
CA GLY A 462 4.22 -6.12 -14.15
C GLY A 462 3.09 -7.16 -14.06
N GLY A 463 2.15 -7.00 -13.12
CA GLY A 463 0.98 -7.87 -13.01
C GLY A 463 -0.06 -7.65 -14.13
N ASP A 464 -0.77 -8.70 -14.49
CA ASP A 464 -1.92 -8.67 -15.40
C ASP A 464 -3.18 -8.19 -14.65
N SER A 465 -3.79 -7.11 -15.14
CA SER A 465 -4.95 -6.48 -14.47
C SER A 465 -6.18 -7.39 -14.41
N ARG A 466 -6.39 -8.25 -15.42
CA ARG A 466 -7.56 -9.15 -15.48
C ARG A 466 -7.43 -10.31 -14.48
N LEU A 467 -6.23 -10.89 -14.37
CA LEU A 467 -5.89 -11.87 -13.34
C LEU A 467 -5.97 -11.25 -11.94
N LYS A 468 -5.36 -10.07 -11.73
CA LYS A 468 -5.36 -9.39 -10.43
C LYS A 468 -6.76 -8.96 -9.98
N ALA A 469 -7.63 -8.58 -10.90
CA ALA A 469 -9.04 -8.33 -10.59
C ALA A 469 -9.74 -9.60 -10.08
N LEU A 470 -9.59 -10.75 -10.78
CA LEU A 470 -10.15 -12.02 -10.32
C LEU A 470 -9.60 -12.43 -8.96
N ILE A 471 -8.27 -12.34 -8.74
CA ILE A 471 -7.65 -12.66 -7.46
C ILE A 471 -8.26 -11.84 -6.32
N GLN A 472 -8.44 -10.53 -6.52
CA GLN A 472 -9.04 -9.66 -5.51
C GLN A 472 -10.52 -10.00 -5.27
N ILE A 473 -11.29 -10.32 -6.32
CA ILE A 473 -12.69 -10.75 -6.22
C ILE A 473 -12.82 -12.05 -5.40
N LEU A 474 -11.95 -13.04 -5.65
CA LEU A 474 -11.93 -14.30 -4.90
C LEU A 474 -11.57 -14.08 -3.43
N ALA A 475 -10.54 -13.28 -3.14
CA ALA A 475 -10.16 -12.95 -1.78
C ALA A 475 -11.23 -12.13 -1.04
N ALA A 476 -11.93 -11.24 -1.74
CA ALA A 476 -13.05 -10.47 -1.19
C ALA A 476 -14.24 -11.36 -0.84
N ALA A 477 -14.64 -12.26 -1.74
CA ALA A 477 -15.68 -13.25 -1.49
C ALA A 477 -15.34 -14.12 -0.27
N GLU A 478 -14.10 -14.58 -0.18
CA GLU A 478 -13.63 -15.40 0.93
C GLU A 478 -13.62 -14.64 2.27
N SER A 479 -13.33 -13.33 2.24
CA SER A 479 -13.38 -12.45 3.43
C SER A 479 -14.77 -11.86 3.72
N GLY A 480 -15.80 -12.17 2.93
CA GLY A 480 -17.17 -11.70 3.14
C GLY A 480 -17.39 -10.21 2.84
N ARG A 481 -16.64 -9.64 1.88
CA ARG A 481 -16.72 -8.21 1.51
C ARG A 481 -17.08 -8.04 0.05
N ASP A 482 -17.87 -7.02 -0.24
CA ASP A 482 -18.16 -6.59 -1.61
C ASP A 482 -16.96 -5.78 -2.19
N VAL A 483 -16.87 -5.70 -3.52
CA VAL A 483 -15.75 -5.04 -4.23
C VAL A 483 -16.22 -3.80 -4.98
N VAL A 484 -15.51 -2.70 -4.81
CA VAL A 484 -15.56 -1.50 -5.62
C VAL A 484 -14.22 -1.34 -6.32
N TYR A 485 -14.21 -1.50 -7.64
CA TYR A 485 -13.01 -1.59 -8.45
C TYR A 485 -12.88 -0.38 -9.39
N PHE A 486 -11.81 0.39 -9.22
CA PHE A 486 -11.46 1.53 -10.06
C PHE A 486 -10.42 1.12 -11.11
N THR A 487 -10.74 1.25 -12.39
CA THR A 487 -9.83 0.90 -13.51
C THR A 487 -8.99 2.08 -14.01
N PHE A 488 -9.19 3.27 -13.45
CA PHE A 488 -8.37 4.48 -13.68
C PHE A 488 -8.27 4.89 -15.17
N GLY A 489 -9.42 5.07 -15.82
CA GLY A 489 -9.54 5.49 -17.21
C GLY A 489 -9.63 4.34 -18.21
N ASP A 490 -9.37 3.10 -17.80
CA ASP A 490 -9.44 1.93 -18.67
C ASP A 490 -10.88 1.40 -18.80
N VAL A 491 -11.57 1.87 -19.85
CA VAL A 491 -12.96 1.52 -20.17
C VAL A 491 -13.09 0.05 -20.60
N GLU A 492 -12.11 -0.49 -21.32
CA GLU A 492 -12.13 -1.87 -21.80
C GLU A 492 -11.98 -2.85 -20.62
N LEU A 493 -11.02 -2.59 -19.74
CA LEU A 493 -10.83 -3.38 -18.53
C LEU A 493 -12.07 -3.36 -17.63
N MET A 494 -12.73 -2.22 -17.47
CA MET A 494 -13.97 -2.10 -16.69
C MET A 494 -15.05 -3.05 -17.24
N ARG A 495 -15.24 -3.05 -18.56
CA ARG A 495 -16.20 -3.93 -19.25
C ARG A 495 -15.84 -5.39 -19.08
N ASP A 496 -14.57 -5.73 -19.28
CA ASP A 496 -14.10 -7.11 -19.18
C ASP A 496 -14.26 -7.68 -17.77
N ILE A 497 -13.90 -6.92 -16.73
CA ILE A 497 -14.07 -7.34 -15.34
C ILE A 497 -15.56 -7.54 -15.03
N TYR A 498 -16.43 -6.62 -15.45
CA TYR A 498 -17.87 -6.76 -15.25
C TYR A 498 -18.44 -7.99 -15.94
N SER A 499 -18.14 -8.19 -17.23
CA SER A 499 -18.64 -9.33 -18.00
C SER A 499 -18.17 -10.65 -17.40
N MET A 500 -16.90 -10.75 -16.99
CA MET A 500 -16.38 -11.97 -16.37
C MET A 500 -17.03 -12.24 -15.00
N HIS A 501 -17.15 -11.22 -14.15
CA HIS A 501 -17.82 -11.36 -12.85
C HIS A 501 -19.29 -11.80 -13.01
N THR A 502 -20.02 -11.16 -13.93
CA THR A 502 -21.43 -11.47 -14.21
C THR A 502 -21.58 -12.91 -14.70
N PHE A 503 -20.78 -13.31 -15.69
CA PHE A 503 -20.78 -14.67 -16.24
C PHE A 503 -20.51 -15.74 -15.18
N LEU A 504 -19.49 -15.54 -14.33
CA LEU A 504 -19.16 -16.48 -13.26
C LEU A 504 -20.28 -16.57 -12.21
N CYS A 505 -20.96 -15.47 -11.91
CA CYS A 505 -22.11 -15.46 -11.00
C CYS A 505 -23.31 -16.20 -11.60
N GLU A 506 -23.65 -15.93 -12.86
CA GLU A 506 -24.78 -16.56 -13.57
C GLU A 506 -24.59 -18.08 -13.72
N LYS A 507 -23.36 -18.53 -14.03
CA LYS A 507 -22.99 -19.95 -14.08
C LYS A 507 -22.76 -20.57 -12.70
N GLY A 508 -23.10 -19.85 -11.63
CA GLY A 508 -23.06 -20.34 -10.25
C GLY A 508 -21.68 -20.80 -9.78
N GLN A 509 -20.59 -20.25 -10.31
CA GLN A 509 -19.23 -20.68 -9.97
C GLN A 509 -18.86 -20.28 -8.54
N THR A 510 -18.26 -21.20 -7.79
CA THR A 510 -17.68 -20.93 -6.46
C THR A 510 -16.25 -20.39 -6.56
N VAL A 511 -15.72 -19.89 -5.45
CA VAL A 511 -14.30 -19.52 -5.33
C VAL A 511 -13.39 -20.69 -5.73
N GLY A 512 -13.72 -21.92 -5.30
CA GLY A 512 -12.97 -23.13 -5.65
C GLY A 512 -13.04 -23.51 -7.12
N ASP A 513 -14.21 -23.37 -7.75
CA ASP A 513 -14.34 -23.60 -9.20
C ASP A 513 -13.43 -22.66 -9.99
N ILE A 514 -13.47 -21.37 -9.66
CA ILE A 514 -12.69 -20.35 -10.37
C ILE A 514 -11.20 -20.56 -10.12
N TYR A 515 -10.79 -20.88 -8.90
CA TYR A 515 -9.40 -21.21 -8.61
C TYR A 515 -8.90 -22.41 -9.44
N ARG A 516 -9.70 -23.47 -9.58
CA ARG A 516 -9.37 -24.61 -10.46
C ARG A 516 -9.26 -24.20 -11.93
N LEU A 517 -10.10 -23.28 -12.42
CA LEU A 517 -9.98 -22.73 -13.78
C LEU A 517 -8.65 -21.98 -13.97
N LEU A 518 -8.19 -21.24 -12.96
CA LEU A 518 -6.87 -20.58 -13.00
C LEU A 518 -5.72 -21.60 -13.05
N LEU A 519 -5.80 -22.69 -12.27
CA LEU A 519 -4.82 -23.77 -12.32
C LEU A 519 -4.82 -24.48 -13.68
N ARG A 520 -6.00 -24.69 -14.26
CA ARG A 520 -6.16 -25.29 -15.58
C ARG A 520 -5.55 -24.40 -16.67
N TYR A 521 -5.81 -23.09 -16.63
CA TYR A 521 -5.20 -22.11 -17.53
C TYR A 521 -3.66 -22.15 -17.47
N TYR A 522 -3.10 -22.23 -16.27
CA TYR A 522 -1.65 -22.38 -16.12
C TYR A 522 -1.15 -23.64 -16.83
N ASN A 523 -1.78 -24.79 -16.60
CA ASN A 523 -1.33 -26.06 -17.14
C ASN A 523 -1.47 -26.17 -18.67
N GLU A 524 -2.54 -25.61 -19.23
CA GLU A 524 -2.86 -25.72 -20.66
C GLU A 524 -2.18 -24.63 -21.49
N GLU A 525 -2.15 -23.40 -21.00
CA GLU A 525 -1.75 -22.23 -21.81
C GLU A 525 -0.40 -21.64 -21.39
N CYS A 526 0.03 -21.80 -20.12
CA CYS A 526 1.20 -21.08 -19.60
C CYS A 526 2.45 -21.96 -19.41
N ARG A 527 2.29 -23.17 -18.83
CA ARG A 527 3.40 -23.97 -18.30
C ARG A 527 4.44 -24.37 -19.36
N CYS A 528 3.96 -24.70 -20.56
CA CYS A 528 4.82 -25.10 -21.68
C CYS A 528 4.92 -24.00 -22.76
N CYS A 529 4.49 -22.78 -22.44
CA CYS A 529 4.54 -21.65 -23.35
C CYS A 529 5.99 -21.20 -23.56
N SER A 530 6.45 -21.20 -24.81
CA SER A 530 7.81 -20.79 -25.19
C SER A 530 7.92 -19.31 -25.58
N THR A 531 6.78 -18.63 -25.78
CA THR A 531 6.68 -17.21 -26.10
C THR A 531 6.58 -16.33 -24.84
N SER A 532 6.58 -15.01 -25.02
CA SER A 532 6.48 -14.04 -23.92
C SER A 532 5.10 -14.01 -23.23
N GLY A 533 4.08 -14.55 -23.88
CA GLY A 533 2.72 -14.67 -23.35
C GLY A 533 1.93 -15.76 -24.10
N PRO A 534 0.84 -16.25 -23.50
CA PRO A 534 0.07 -17.36 -24.05
C PRO A 534 -0.76 -16.92 -25.25
N ASP A 535 -1.05 -17.86 -26.16
CA ASP A 535 -1.87 -17.61 -27.35
C ASP A 535 -3.32 -17.27 -26.98
N VAL A 536 -3.86 -17.95 -25.96
CA VAL A 536 -5.20 -17.70 -25.43
C VAL A 536 -5.10 -16.86 -24.16
N LYS A 537 -5.81 -15.72 -24.13
CA LYS A 537 -5.92 -14.87 -22.94
C LYS A 537 -6.81 -15.53 -21.86
N LEU A 538 -6.50 -15.25 -20.60
CA LEU A 538 -7.17 -15.85 -19.43
C LEU A 538 -8.71 -15.81 -19.51
N TYR A 539 -9.30 -14.63 -19.77
CA TYR A 539 -10.76 -14.52 -19.77
C TYR A 539 -11.41 -15.31 -20.91
N SER A 540 -10.81 -15.28 -22.10
CA SER A 540 -11.26 -16.10 -23.23
C SER A 540 -11.18 -17.59 -22.93
N PHE A 541 -10.12 -18.02 -22.25
CA PHE A 541 -9.98 -19.40 -21.80
C PHE A 541 -11.10 -19.80 -20.82
N ILE A 542 -11.39 -18.95 -19.82
CA ILE A 542 -12.43 -19.21 -18.82
C ILE A 542 -13.80 -19.35 -19.48
N TYR A 543 -14.20 -18.41 -20.34
CA TYR A 543 -15.50 -18.46 -21.02
C TYR A 543 -15.68 -19.76 -21.81
N ASN A 544 -14.70 -20.10 -22.65
CA ASN A 544 -14.76 -21.30 -23.48
C ASN A 544 -14.79 -22.58 -22.63
N THR A 545 -14.06 -22.59 -21.52
CA THR A 545 -13.98 -23.76 -20.65
C THR A 545 -15.30 -24.00 -19.95
N VAL A 546 -15.91 -22.97 -19.36
CA VAL A 546 -17.15 -23.09 -18.59
C VAL A 546 -18.33 -23.43 -19.50
N GLU A 547 -18.44 -22.84 -20.69
CA GLU A 547 -19.50 -23.19 -21.64
C GLU A 547 -19.38 -24.63 -22.13
N SER A 548 -18.16 -25.10 -22.44
CA SER A 548 -17.97 -26.48 -22.91
C SER A 548 -18.39 -27.56 -21.90
N TYR A 549 -18.42 -27.23 -20.61
CA TYR A 549 -18.94 -28.14 -19.59
C TYR A 549 -20.46 -28.11 -19.48
N ALA A 550 -21.09 -26.94 -19.68
CA ALA A 550 -22.54 -26.81 -19.67
C ALA A 550 -23.17 -27.58 -20.84
N ASP A 551 -22.59 -27.46 -22.03
CA ASP A 551 -23.07 -28.18 -23.22
C ASP A 551 -22.94 -29.71 -23.07
N SER A 552 -21.93 -30.20 -22.33
CA SER A 552 -21.72 -31.65 -22.15
C SER A 552 -22.64 -32.32 -21.12
N THR A 553 -23.31 -31.54 -20.26
CA THR A 553 -24.25 -32.08 -19.27
C THR A 553 -25.70 -32.09 -19.77
N ASP A 554 -26.01 -31.29 -20.79
CA ASP A 554 -27.36 -31.27 -21.38
C ASP A 554 -27.57 -32.45 -22.37
N ASP A 555 -26.50 -33.02 -22.94
CA ASP A 555 -26.59 -34.18 -23.85
C ASP A 555 -26.82 -35.53 -23.14
N ASP A 556 -26.49 -35.67 -21.84
CA ASP A 556 -26.62 -36.95 -21.11
C ASP A 556 -28.04 -37.19 -20.54
N ASP A 557 -28.90 -36.17 -20.46
CA ASP A 557 -30.26 -36.28 -19.92
C ASP A 557 -31.35 -36.50 -21.00
N GLU A 558 -31.05 -36.32 -22.30
CA GLU A 558 -32.00 -36.60 -23.40
C GLU A 558 -31.91 -38.03 -23.97
N GLU A 559 -30.90 -38.83 -23.64
CA GLU A 559 -30.67 -40.17 -24.24
C GLU A 559 -31.16 -41.37 -23.39
N LYS A 560 -32.03 -41.15 -22.39
CA LYS A 560 -32.72 -42.24 -21.65
C LYS A 560 -34.24 -42.20 -21.79
N GLY A 561 -34.70 -42.10 -23.04
CA GLY A 561 -36.08 -42.42 -23.43
C GLY A 561 -36.12 -43.65 -24.33
N LEU A 562 -35.78 -44.84 -23.80
CA LEU A 562 -35.95 -46.10 -24.53
C LEU A 562 -36.91 -47.03 -23.78
N CYS A 563 -37.97 -47.35 -24.53
CA CYS A 563 -39.13 -48.18 -24.25
C CYS A 563 -38.80 -49.49 -23.54
N PHE A 564 -39.66 -49.85 -22.57
CA PHE A 564 -39.93 -51.25 -22.24
C PHE A 564 -41.30 -51.60 -22.82
N GLU A 565 -41.32 -52.39 -23.88
CA GLU A 565 -42.44 -53.28 -24.23
C GLU A 565 -42.08 -54.71 -23.78
N ASP A 566 -43.14 -55.40 -23.34
CA ASP A 566 -43.31 -56.78 -22.84
C ASP A 566 -42.81 -57.14 -21.42
#